data_AF-A0A2D3TGE2-F1
#
_entry.id   AF-A0A2D3TGE2-F1
#
_cell.length_a   1.000
_cell.length_b   1.000
_cell.length_c   1.000
_cell.angle_alpha   90.00
_cell.angle_beta   90.00
_cell.angle_gamma   90.00
#
_symmetry.space_group_name_H-M   'P 1'
#
loop_
_entity.id
_entity.type
_entity.pdbx_description
1 polymer ?
#
loop_
_entity_poly.entity_id
_entity_poly.type
_entity_poly.pdbx_seq_one_letter_code
_entity_poly.pdbx_strand_id
1 'polypeptide(L)'
;MKMLRFRVTDEQYQELKTISSEKGCRSAHEFLKDIALASLSKNKKIERNKNDLDRDYLAVNMRFNVDEVTYDKISESAKKHGWTLSKEIRFRLNQTLSREPVMLENEIRELRKTRNEIVRIGQNIYYLIAQRQLLPVNDKNMWRISKN
;
A
#
# COMPACT_ATOMS: atom_id res chain seq x y z
N MET A 1 -29.64 -12.33 0.23
CA MET A 1 -28.46 -13.16 0.57
C MET A 1 -27.23 -12.55 -0.08
N LYS A 2 -26.10 -12.45 0.62
CA LYS A 2 -24.82 -11.99 0.04
C LYS A 2 -23.92 -13.21 -0.19
N MET A 3 -23.25 -13.26 -1.33
CA MET A 3 -22.36 -14.37 -1.70
C MET A 3 -20.91 -14.00 -1.39
N LEU A 4 -20.24 -14.82 -0.58
CA LEU A 4 -18.80 -14.73 -0.34
C LEU A 4 -18.09 -15.72 -1.27
N ARG A 5 -17.12 -15.22 -2.06
CA ARG A 5 -16.30 -16.05 -2.94
C ARG A 5 -14.86 -15.96 -2.49
N PHE A 6 -14.25 -17.10 -2.19
CA PHE A 6 -12.84 -17.20 -1.86
C PHE A 6 -12.07 -17.67 -3.09
N ARG A 7 -10.86 -17.15 -3.29
CA ARG A 7 -9.88 -17.76 -4.20
C ARG A 7 -9.06 -18.73 -3.39
N VAL A 8 -9.09 -19.99 -3.78
CA VAL A 8 -8.45 -21.12 -3.08
C VAL A 8 -7.74 -21.93 -4.16
N THR A 9 -6.57 -22.48 -3.86
CA THR A 9 -5.89 -23.41 -4.78
C THR A 9 -6.62 -24.76 -4.78
N ASP A 10 -6.47 -25.54 -5.85
CA ASP A 10 -7.18 -26.83 -5.95
C ASP A 10 -6.80 -27.79 -4.82
N GLU A 11 -5.54 -27.79 -4.39
CA GLU A 11 -5.04 -28.57 -3.24
C GLU A 11 -5.77 -28.20 -1.94
N GLN A 12 -5.83 -26.91 -1.62
CA GLN A 12 -6.51 -26.39 -0.44
C GLN A 12 -8.01 -26.70 -0.48
N TYR A 13 -8.63 -26.71 -1.66
CA TYR A 13 -10.05 -27.06 -1.80
C TYR A 13 -10.30 -28.55 -1.53
N GLN A 14 -9.40 -29.44 -1.97
CA GLN A 14 -9.51 -30.88 -1.70
C GLN A 14 -9.35 -31.18 -0.20
N GLU A 15 -8.37 -30.57 0.46
CA GLU A 15 -8.20 -30.67 1.92
C GLU A 15 -9.44 -30.18 2.67
N LEU A 16 -10.06 -29.09 2.21
CA LEU A 16 -11.28 -28.57 2.84
C LEU A 16 -12.46 -29.53 2.65
N LYS A 17 -12.50 -30.26 1.53
CA LYS A 17 -13.54 -31.24 1.24
C LYS A 17 -13.38 -32.50 2.09
N THR A 18 -12.16 -32.99 2.29
CA THR A 18 -11.89 -34.13 3.19
C THR A 18 -12.26 -33.80 4.63
N ILE A 19 -11.79 -32.66 5.15
CA ILE A 19 -12.11 -32.19 6.51
C ILE A 19 -13.62 -31.96 6.69
N SER A 20 -14.29 -31.42 5.66
CA SER A 20 -15.76 -31.23 5.68
C SER A 20 -16.49 -32.57 5.76
N SER A 21 -16.03 -33.60 5.04
CA SER A 21 -16.64 -34.92 5.06
C SER A 21 -16.40 -35.64 6.40
N GLU A 22 -15.22 -35.51 6.99
CA GLU A 22 -14.88 -36.07 8.30
C GLU A 22 -15.73 -35.46 9.42
N LYS A 23 -16.12 -34.19 9.29
CA LYS A 23 -16.97 -33.49 10.24
C LYS A 23 -18.47 -33.59 9.95
N GLY A 24 -18.86 -34.35 8.93
CA GLY A 24 -20.27 -34.63 8.61
C GLY A 24 -21.02 -33.50 7.90
N CYS A 25 -20.33 -32.49 7.37
CA CYS A 25 -20.94 -31.40 6.61
C CYS A 25 -21.14 -31.80 5.14
N ARG A 26 -22.27 -31.41 4.51
CA ARG A 26 -22.61 -31.80 3.13
C ARG A 26 -21.76 -31.08 2.09
N SER A 27 -21.19 -29.94 2.44
CA SER A 27 -20.32 -29.16 1.55
C SER A 27 -19.30 -28.34 2.34
N ALA A 28 -18.17 -28.07 1.69
CA ALA A 28 -17.13 -27.17 2.20
C ALA A 28 -17.68 -25.77 2.59
N HIS A 29 -18.73 -25.29 1.91
CA HIS A 29 -19.38 -24.02 2.23
C HIS A 29 -20.12 -24.06 3.57
N GLU A 30 -20.85 -25.14 3.85
CA GLU A 30 -21.58 -25.35 5.10
C GLU A 30 -20.61 -25.40 6.27
N PHE A 31 -19.50 -26.13 6.11
CA PHE A 31 -18.42 -26.19 7.09
C PHE A 31 -17.81 -24.82 7.41
N LEU A 32 -17.47 -24.04 6.37
CA LEU A 32 -16.92 -22.69 6.55
C LEU A 32 -17.93 -21.71 7.19
N LYS A 33 -19.21 -21.87 6.86
CA LYS A 33 -20.28 -21.07 7.47
C LYS A 33 -20.39 -21.38 8.96
N ASP A 34 -20.35 -22.65 9.34
CA ASP A 34 -20.44 -23.07 10.74
C ASP A 34 -19.23 -22.63 11.56
N ILE A 35 -18.02 -22.72 11.00
CA ILE A 35 -16.81 -22.15 11.62
C ILE A 35 -16.95 -20.65 11.79
N ALA A 36 -17.35 -19.92 10.74
CA ALA A 36 -17.49 -18.48 10.82
C ALA A 36 -18.53 -18.09 11.89
N LEU A 37 -19.66 -18.78 11.96
CA LEU A 37 -20.69 -18.56 12.97
C LEU A 37 -20.19 -18.88 14.38
N ALA A 38 -19.42 -19.97 14.56
CA ALA A 38 -18.80 -20.33 15.83
C ALA A 38 -17.72 -19.30 16.27
N SER A 39 -16.98 -18.72 15.33
CA SER A 39 -16.01 -17.65 15.61
C SER A 39 -16.70 -16.32 15.94
N LEU A 40 -17.81 -16.00 15.25
CA LEU A 40 -18.61 -14.81 15.51
C LEU A 40 -19.36 -14.87 16.85
N SER A 41 -19.80 -16.06 17.26
CA SER A 41 -20.48 -16.24 18.56
C SER A 41 -19.53 -16.17 19.75
N LYS A 42 -18.26 -16.58 19.58
CA LYS A 42 -17.22 -16.51 20.63
C LYS A 42 -16.61 -15.12 20.81
N ASN A 43 -16.52 -14.31 19.76
CA ASN A 43 -15.89 -12.98 19.81
C ASN A 43 -16.94 -11.86 19.88
N LYS A 44 -17.43 -11.54 21.09
CA LYS A 44 -18.02 -10.23 21.34
C LYS A 44 -16.89 -9.19 21.37
N LYS A 45 -16.93 -8.28 20.37
CA LYS A 45 -16.00 -7.19 20.04
C LYS A 45 -14.71 -7.63 19.33
N ILE A 46 -14.81 -7.74 18.01
CA ILE A 46 -13.68 -7.40 17.14
C ILE A 46 -13.69 -5.87 17.03
N GLU A 47 -12.86 -5.20 17.82
CA GLU A 47 -12.51 -3.82 17.52
C GLU A 47 -11.81 -3.82 16.16
N ARG A 48 -12.52 -3.35 15.14
CA ARG A 48 -11.89 -3.07 13.86
C ARG A 48 -10.92 -1.94 14.13
N ASN A 49 -9.61 -2.23 14.15
CA ASN A 49 -8.61 -1.21 13.85
C ASN A 49 -8.90 -0.74 12.43
N LYS A 50 -9.75 0.29 12.32
CA LYS A 50 -9.80 1.11 11.13
C LYS A 50 -8.47 1.83 11.09
N ASN A 51 -7.50 1.26 10.40
CA ASN A 51 -6.48 2.10 9.83
C ASN A 51 -7.24 3.01 8.85
N ASP A 52 -7.35 4.30 9.19
CA ASP A 52 -8.04 5.36 8.42
C ASP A 52 -7.34 5.68 7.08
N LEU A 53 -6.99 4.64 6.34
CA LEU A 53 -6.60 4.68 4.92
C LEU A 53 -7.56 3.84 4.07
N ASP A 54 -8.71 3.45 4.61
CA ASP A 54 -9.88 3.05 3.83
C ASP A 54 -10.35 4.29 3.06
N ARG A 55 -9.66 4.63 1.98
CA ARG A 55 -10.33 5.34 0.89
C ARG A 55 -11.46 4.40 0.50
N ASP A 56 -12.70 4.83 0.68
CA ASP A 56 -13.89 4.17 0.14
C ASP A 56 -13.76 4.08 -1.39
N TYR A 57 -12.97 3.12 -1.87
CA TYR A 57 -12.97 2.76 -3.27
C TYR A 57 -14.33 2.13 -3.51
N LEU A 58 -15.19 2.84 -4.25
CA LEU A 58 -16.35 2.21 -4.86
C LEU A 58 -15.80 1.02 -5.68
N ALA A 59 -16.09 -0.20 -5.23
CA ALA A 59 -15.68 -1.43 -5.89
C ALA A 59 -16.53 -1.66 -7.15
N VAL A 60 -16.41 -0.75 -8.11
CA VAL A 60 -17.11 -0.79 -9.39
C VAL A 60 -16.24 -1.51 -10.39
N ASN A 61 -16.73 -2.62 -10.90
CA ASN A 61 -16.13 -3.31 -12.03
C ASN A 61 -16.61 -2.65 -13.32
N MET A 62 -15.74 -1.87 -13.97
CA MET A 62 -15.99 -1.36 -15.32
C MET A 62 -15.52 -2.35 -16.37
N ARG A 63 -16.38 -2.61 -17.37
CA ARG A 63 -16.03 -3.33 -18.60
C ARG A 63 -16.18 -2.36 -19.75
N PHE A 64 -15.21 -2.34 -20.64
CA PHE A 64 -15.22 -1.53 -21.85
C PHE A 64 -14.54 -2.31 -22.96
N ASN A 65 -14.99 -2.10 -24.19
CA ASN A 65 -14.38 -2.68 -25.37
C ASN A 65 -13.34 -1.71 -25.91
N VAL A 66 -12.22 -2.24 -26.35
CA VAL A 66 -11.05 -1.47 -26.82
C VAL A 66 -10.59 -2.11 -28.11
N ASP A 67 -10.23 -1.28 -29.10
CA ASP A 67 -9.62 -1.76 -30.33
C ASP A 67 -8.23 -2.33 -30.04
N GLU A 68 -7.80 -3.32 -30.81
CA GLU A 68 -6.49 -3.98 -30.64
C GLU A 68 -5.33 -2.97 -30.59
N VAL A 69 -5.33 -1.99 -31.51
CA VAL A 69 -4.31 -0.93 -31.58
C VAL A 69 -4.27 -0.06 -30.32
N THR A 70 -5.44 0.21 -29.71
CA THR A 70 -5.49 1.05 -28.50
C THR A 70 -5.10 0.25 -27.27
N TYR A 71 -5.44 -1.04 -27.22
CA TYR A 71 -4.98 -1.96 -26.18
C TYR A 71 -3.45 -2.05 -26.14
N ASP A 72 -2.81 -2.24 -27.30
CA ASP A 72 -1.36 -2.36 -27.40
C ASP A 72 -0.64 -1.11 -26.91
N LYS A 73 -1.10 0.08 -27.31
CA LYS A 73 -0.55 1.36 -26.84
C LYS A 73 -0.66 1.52 -25.32
N ILE A 74 -1.78 1.12 -24.72
CA ILE A 74 -1.97 1.17 -23.27
C ILE A 74 -1.05 0.17 -22.58
N SER A 75 -0.90 -1.02 -23.15
CA SER A 75 0.00 -2.08 -22.65
C SER A 75 1.46 -1.65 -22.68
N GLU A 76 1.93 -1.04 -23.77
CA GLU A 76 3.28 -0.48 -23.88
C GLU A 76 3.52 0.66 -22.88
N SER A 77 2.56 1.58 -22.75
CA SER A 77 2.61 2.67 -21.76
C SER A 77 2.71 2.13 -20.34
N ALA A 78 1.88 1.13 -19.99
CA ALA A 78 1.91 0.48 -18.69
C ALA A 78 3.28 -0.18 -18.40
N LYS A 79 3.85 -0.89 -19.39
CA LYS A 79 5.20 -1.48 -19.28
C LYS A 79 6.26 -0.42 -19.05
N LYS A 80 6.22 0.69 -19.80
CA LYS A 80 7.18 1.80 -19.68
C LYS A 80 7.14 2.44 -18.29
N HIS A 81 5.96 2.57 -17.69
CA HIS A 81 5.80 3.11 -16.34
C HIS A 81 6.02 2.06 -15.22
N GLY A 82 6.14 0.77 -15.55
CA GLY A 82 6.22 -0.31 -14.56
C GLY A 82 4.90 -0.55 -13.82
N TRP A 83 3.77 -0.29 -14.49
CA TRP A 83 2.42 -0.35 -13.92
C TRP A 83 1.65 -1.57 -14.40
N THR A 84 0.62 -1.94 -13.63
CA THR A 84 -0.43 -2.82 -14.13
C THR A 84 -1.31 -2.06 -15.12
N LEU A 85 -1.87 -2.78 -16.10
CA LEU A 85 -2.77 -2.19 -17.11
C LEU A 85 -3.91 -1.38 -16.46
N SER A 86 -4.51 -1.93 -15.40
CA SER A 86 -5.58 -1.25 -14.65
C SER A 86 -5.13 0.05 -13.98
N LYS A 87 -3.87 0.13 -13.51
CA LYS A 87 -3.32 1.36 -12.91
C LYS A 87 -3.09 2.43 -13.99
N GLU A 88 -2.59 2.04 -15.16
CA GLU A 88 -2.44 2.93 -16.31
C GLU A 88 -3.80 3.47 -16.79
N ILE A 89 -4.81 2.59 -16.96
CA ILE A 89 -6.16 3.01 -17.37
C ILE A 89 -6.76 4.01 -16.38
N ARG A 90 -6.68 3.73 -15.08
CA ARG A 90 -7.16 4.66 -14.04
C ARG A 90 -6.43 5.98 -14.08
N PHE A 91 -5.10 5.94 -14.27
CA PHE A 91 -4.29 7.15 -14.38
C PHE A 91 -4.72 8.00 -15.57
N ARG A 92 -4.91 7.40 -16.75
CA ARG A 92 -5.37 8.10 -17.95
C ARG A 92 -6.77 8.70 -17.75
N LEU A 93 -7.71 7.94 -17.19
CA LEU A 93 -9.05 8.45 -16.87
C LEU A 93 -8.99 9.63 -15.89
N ASN A 94 -8.16 9.53 -14.86
CA ASN A 94 -7.98 10.62 -13.91
C ASN A 94 -7.32 11.84 -14.55
N GLN A 95 -6.35 11.66 -15.45
CA GLN A 95 -5.74 12.74 -16.22
C GLN A 95 -6.76 13.45 -17.12
N THR A 96 -7.69 12.71 -17.73
CA THR A 96 -8.71 13.31 -18.61
C THR A 96 -9.85 13.97 -17.84
N LEU A 97 -10.22 13.43 -16.67
CA LEU A 97 -11.33 13.93 -15.88
C LEU A 97 -10.92 15.07 -14.94
N SER A 98 -9.66 15.10 -14.51
CA SER A 98 -9.13 16.16 -13.66
C SER A 98 -8.66 17.34 -14.52
N ARG A 99 -9.01 18.56 -14.11
CA ARG A 99 -8.39 19.79 -14.64
C ARG A 99 -7.02 20.06 -14.02
N GLU A 100 -6.65 19.31 -12.98
CA GLU A 100 -5.37 19.45 -12.28
C GLU A 100 -4.30 18.52 -12.87
N PRO A 101 -3.05 18.99 -13.00
CA PRO A 101 -1.96 18.16 -13.50
C PRO A 101 -1.69 16.99 -12.55
N VAL A 102 -1.90 15.77 -13.05
CA VAL A 102 -1.59 14.55 -12.30
C VAL A 102 -0.11 14.22 -12.47
N MET A 103 0.66 14.25 -11.38
CA MET A 103 2.08 13.89 -11.38
C MET A 103 2.27 12.40 -11.71
N LEU A 104 3.26 12.13 -12.57
CA LEU A 104 3.71 10.78 -12.93
C LEU A 104 4.45 10.14 -11.75
N GLU A 105 4.52 8.81 -11.71
CA GLU A 105 5.20 8.11 -10.61
C GLU A 105 6.72 8.38 -10.57
N ASN A 106 7.32 8.69 -11.72
CA ASN A 106 8.72 9.15 -11.77
C ASN A 106 8.90 10.51 -11.08
N GLU A 107 7.99 11.45 -11.33
CA GLU A 107 7.99 12.78 -10.71
C GLU A 107 7.74 12.67 -9.19
N ILE A 108 6.78 11.81 -8.79
CA ILE A 108 6.53 11.51 -7.37
C ILE A 108 7.76 10.86 -6.73
N ARG A 109 8.45 9.97 -7.44
CA ARG A 109 9.68 9.33 -6.95
C ARG A 109 10.80 10.35 -6.76
N GLU A 110 10.96 11.28 -7.69
CA GLU A 110 11.93 12.38 -7.54
C GLU A 110 11.57 13.28 -6.37
N LEU A 111 10.30 13.65 -6.21
CA LEU A 111 9.82 14.41 -5.04
C LEU A 111 10.07 13.69 -3.72
N ARG A 112 9.95 12.36 -3.69
CA ARG A 112 10.30 11.57 -2.49
C ARG A 112 11.80 11.58 -2.22
N LYS A 113 12.64 11.51 -3.26
CA LYS A 113 14.09 11.60 -3.11
C LYS A 113 14.50 12.96 -2.54
N THR A 114 14.01 14.05 -3.14
CA THR A 114 14.31 15.41 -2.65
C THR A 114 13.82 15.62 -1.23
N ARG A 115 12.62 15.13 -0.88
CA ARG A 115 12.13 15.14 0.50
C ARG A 115 13.10 14.44 1.46
N ASN A 116 13.61 13.26 1.10
CA ASN A 116 14.54 12.50 1.94
C ASN A 116 15.87 13.24 2.13
N GLU A 117 16.37 13.90 1.09
CA GLU A 117 17.57 14.74 1.17
C GLU A 117 17.35 15.94 2.10
N ILE A 118 16.20 16.61 2.00
CA ILE A 118 15.81 17.70 2.90
C ILE A 118 15.74 17.23 4.36
N VAL A 119 15.17 16.06 4.61
CA VAL A 119 15.12 15.46 5.97
C VAL A 119 16.53 15.24 6.51
N ARG A 120 17.45 14.70 5.72
CA ARG A 120 18.85 14.51 6.12
C ARG A 120 19.53 15.84 6.45
N ILE A 121 19.31 16.86 5.63
CA ILE A 121 19.83 18.22 5.88
C ILE A 121 19.27 18.76 7.20
N GLY A 122 17.96 18.63 7.43
CA GLY A 122 17.32 19.06 8.67
C GLY A 122 17.87 18.36 9.91
N GLN A 123 18.13 17.05 9.83
CA GLN A 123 18.80 16.28 10.88
C GLN A 123 20.22 16.80 11.15
N ASN A 124 21.01 17.03 10.09
CA ASN A 124 22.37 17.57 10.24
C ASN A 124 22.38 18.95 10.89
N ILE A 125 21.46 19.84 10.49
CA ILE A 125 21.30 21.17 11.09
C ILE A 125 20.91 21.04 12.57
N TYR A 126 19.96 20.15 12.89
CA TYR A 126 19.57 19.88 14.27
C TYR A 126 20.75 19.42 15.12
N TYR A 127 21.56 18.48 14.63
CA TYR A 127 22.78 18.04 15.30
C TYR A 127 23.77 19.18 15.52
N LEU A 128 23.99 20.05 14.53
CA LEU A 128 24.89 21.20 14.67
C LEU A 128 24.39 22.20 15.73
N ILE A 129 23.08 22.46 15.78
CA ILE A 129 22.48 23.36 16.78
C ILE A 129 22.57 22.74 18.18
N ALA A 130 22.19 21.46 18.31
CA ALA A 130 22.25 20.73 19.57
C ALA A 130 23.69 20.61 20.11
N GLN A 131 24.68 20.39 19.23
CA GLN A 131 26.09 20.37 19.61
C GLN A 131 26.64 21.76 19.91
N ARG A 132 26.17 22.82 19.23
CA ARG A 132 26.50 24.22 19.60
C ARG A 132 25.93 24.62 20.96
N GLN A 133 24.83 24.02 21.41
CA GLN A 133 24.35 24.19 22.79
C GLN A 133 25.23 23.47 23.83
N LEU A 134 26.07 22.50 23.41
CA LEU A 134 26.95 21.73 24.30
C LEU A 134 28.40 22.22 24.34
N LEU A 135 28.81 23.11 23.43
CA LEU A 135 30.12 23.74 23.49
C LEU A 135 29.98 25.12 24.17
N PRO A 136 30.49 25.31 25.39
CA PRO A 136 30.60 26.65 25.93
C PRO A 136 31.52 27.43 24.99
N VAL A 137 30.99 28.47 24.36
CA VAL A 137 31.68 29.36 23.41
C VAL A 137 32.85 30.12 24.07
N ASN A 138 33.24 29.78 25.30
CA ASN A 138 34.25 30.49 26.06
C ASN A 138 35.13 29.58 26.93
N ASP A 139 35.54 28.42 26.41
CA ASP A 139 36.58 27.63 27.07
C ASP A 139 37.97 28.21 26.75
N LYS A 140 38.62 28.82 27.75
CA LYS A 140 39.94 29.49 27.64
C LYS A 140 41.06 28.58 27.12
N ASN A 141 40.84 27.27 27.01
CA ASN A 141 41.82 26.28 26.60
C ASN A 141 41.81 25.93 25.11
N MET A 142 40.84 26.40 24.31
CA MET A 142 40.78 26.11 22.87
C MET A 142 41.98 26.64 22.06
N TRP A 143 42.63 27.73 22.52
CA TRP A 143 43.75 28.36 21.81
C TRP A 143 45.13 27.82 22.18
N ARG A 144 45.23 26.85 23.11
CA ARG A 144 46.53 26.39 23.62
C ARG A 144 47.18 25.27 22.80
N ILE A 145 46.47 24.73 21.81
CA ILE A 145 46.92 23.57 21.01
C ILE A 145 47.63 24.00 19.71
N SER A 146 47.68 25.30 19.36
CA SER A 146 48.35 25.77 18.14
C SER A 146 49.80 26.24 18.32
N LYS A 147 50.44 25.97 19.47
CA LYS A 147 51.88 26.21 19.66
C LYS A 147 52.55 24.98 20.25
N ASN A 148 52.97 24.06 19.37
CA ASN A 148 54.19 23.26 19.47
C ASN A 148 54.56 22.76 18.07
#